data_AF-A0A383DCS4-F1
#
_entry.id   AF-A0A383DCS4-F1
#
_cell.length_a   1.000
_cell.length_b   1.000
_cell.length_c   1.000
_cell.angle_alpha   90.00
_cell.angle_beta   90.00
_cell.angle_gamma   90.00
#
_symmetry.space_group_name_H-M   'P 1'
#
loop_
_entity.id
_entity.type
_entity.pdbx_description
1 polymer ?
#
loop_
_entity_poly.entity_id
_entity_poly.type
_entity_poly.pdbx_seq_one_letter_code
_entity_poly.pdbx_strand_id
1 'polypeptide(L)' 'SIVLGGVAPIPWRSKGAEAELKGQTIIEATAKAAGRVAIKDADPLSDNAYKVQLTENIIYRAAMTVIA' A
#
# COMPACT_ATOMS: atom_id res chain seq x y z
N SER A 1 2.99 6.36 -9.23
CA SER A 1 3.12 4.90 -9.13
C SER A 1 3.40 4.53 -7.69
N ILE A 2 3.08 3.30 -7.27
CA ILE A 2 3.33 2.81 -5.91
C ILE A 2 4.18 1.55 -6.00
N VAL A 3 5.39 1.61 -5.43
CA VAL A 3 6.35 0.51 -5.38
C VAL A 3 6.78 0.30 -3.94
N LEU A 4 6.75 -0.95 -3.49
CA LEU A 4 7.05 -1.38 -2.12
C LEU A 4 8.40 -2.10 -2.08
N GLY A 5 9.23 -1.73 -1.11
CA GLY A 5 10.47 -2.43 -0.77
C GLY A 5 10.32 -3.25 0.51
N GLY A 6 10.99 -4.40 0.59
CA GLY A 6 11.06 -5.22 1.81
C GLY A 6 9.80 -6.07 2.11
N VAL A 7 8.81 -6.04 1.22
CA VAL A 7 7.59 -6.88 1.28
C VAL A 7 7.69 -8.14 0.43
N ALA A 8 8.59 -8.16 -0.56
CA ALA A 8 8.87 -9.28 -1.46
C ALA A 8 10.37 -9.33 -1.79
N PRO A 9 10.89 -10.45 -2.35
CA PRO A 9 12.29 -10.56 -2.79
C PRO A 9 12.68 -9.60 -3.93
N ILE A 10 11.70 -8.99 -4.60
CA ILE A 10 11.86 -7.98 -5.65
C ILE A 10 11.06 -6.72 -5.30
N PRO A 11 11.39 -5.55 -5.89
CA PRO A 11 10.53 -4.38 -5.80
C PRO A 11 9.11 -4.71 -6.23
N TRP A 12 8.15 -4.55 -5.33
CA TRP A 12 6.77 -4.95 -5.58
C TRP A 12 5.94 -3.75 -6.01
N ARG A 13 5.46 -3.77 -7.26
CA ARG A 13 4.58 -2.71 -7.76
C ARG A 13 3.12 -3.01 -7.41
N SER A 14 2.53 -2.19 -6.55
CA SER A 14 1.13 -2.36 -6.12
C SER A 14 0.17 -1.76 -7.15
N LYS A 15 -0.18 -2.54 -8.18
CA LYS A 15 -1.14 -2.11 -9.23
C LYS A 15 -2.52 -1.80 -8.67
N GLY A 16 -2.97 -2.54 -7.65
CA GLY A 16 -4.25 -2.30 -6.99
C GLY A 16 -4.30 -0.95 -6.29
N ALA A 17 -3.28 -0.60 -5.51
CA ALA A 17 -3.19 0.71 -4.87
C ALA A 17 -3.06 1.85 -5.89
N GLU A 18 -2.31 1.63 -6.98
CA GLU A 18 -2.22 2.59 -8.07
C GLU A 18 -3.59 2.85 -8.70
N ALA A 19 -4.38 1.79 -8.96
CA ALA A 19 -5.72 1.92 -9.52
C ALA A 19 -6.69 2.64 -8.58
N GLU A 20 -6.59 2.37 -7.27
CA GLU A 20 -7.43 3.02 -6.27
C GLU A 20 -7.19 4.53 -6.22
N LEU A 21 -5.94 4.99 -6.30
CA LEU A 21 -5.65 6.44 -6.24
C LEU A 21 -5.78 7.15 -7.59
N LYS A 22 -5.73 6.42 -8.71
CA LYS A 22 -5.70 7.05 -10.04
C LYS A 22 -7.00 7.79 -10.33
N GLY A 23 -6.89 9.09 -10.57
CA GLY A 23 -8.04 9.95 -10.89
C GLY A 23 -8.94 10.29 -9.69
N GLN A 24 -8.61 9.78 -8.50
CA GLN A 24 -9.28 10.17 -7.25
C GLN A 24 -8.52 11.33 -6.58
N THR A 25 -9.23 12.15 -5.82
CA THR A 25 -8.60 13.08 -4.89
C THR A 25 -7.98 12.26 -3.75
N ILE A 26 -6.68 12.46 -3.51
CA ILE A 26 -6.02 11.79 -2.40
C ILE A 26 -6.46 12.50 -1.11
N ILE A 27 -7.22 11.76 -0.29
CA ILE A 27 -7.73 12.16 1.02
C ILE A 27 -7.60 10.95 1.96
N GLU A 28 -7.90 11.13 3.24
CA GLU A 28 -7.74 10.05 4.23
C GLU A 28 -8.48 8.76 3.83
N ALA A 29 -9.71 8.89 3.31
CA ALA A 29 -10.52 7.75 2.89
C ALA A 29 -9.88 6.96 1.73
N THR A 30 -9.43 7.65 0.68
CA THR A 30 -8.85 7.02 -0.53
C THR A 30 -7.45 6.49 -0.25
N ALA A 31 -6.65 7.18 0.57
CA ALA A 31 -5.35 6.70 1.04
C ALA A 31 -5.47 5.41 1.87
N LYS A 32 -6.46 5.33 2.78
CA LYS A 32 -6.76 4.11 3.55
C LYS A 32 -7.25 2.99 2.64
N ALA A 33 -8.10 3.29 1.66
CA ALA A 33 -8.56 2.31 0.68
C ALA A 33 -7.39 1.73 -0.14
N ALA A 34 -6.47 2.58 -0.60
CA ALA A 34 -5.29 2.14 -1.34
C ALA A 34 -4.41 1.17 -0.53
N GLY A 35 -4.23 1.44 0.77
CA GLY A 35 -3.52 0.54 1.68
C GLY A 35 -4.19 -0.84 1.77
N ARG A 36 -5.51 -0.89 1.99
CA ARG A 36 -6.28 -2.15 2.05
C ARG A 36 -6.24 -2.94 0.75
N VAL A 37 -6.36 -2.25 -0.38
CA VAL A 37 -6.30 -2.90 -1.71
C VAL A 37 -4.91 -3.49 -1.94
N ALA A 38 -3.85 -2.84 -1.48
CA ALA A 38 -2.48 -3.32 -1.67
C ALA A 38 -2.16 -4.63 -0.96
N ILE A 39 -2.84 -4.91 0.16
CA ILE A 39 -2.58 -6.09 1.00
C ILE A 39 -3.60 -7.22 0.80
N LYS A 40 -4.61 -7.02 -0.07
CA LYS A 40 -5.71 -7.98 -0.27
C LYS A 40 -5.22 -9.38 -0.61
N ASP A 41 -4.18 -9.47 -1.44
CA ASP A 41 -3.61 -10.74 -1.91
C ASP A 41 -2.27 -11.06 -1.23
N ALA A 42 -2.02 -10.46 -0.06
CA ALA A 42 -0.79 -10.72 0.70
C ALA A 42 -0.79 -12.13 1.31
N ASP A 43 0.31 -12.86 1.09
CA ASP A 43 0.54 -14.19 1.65
C ASP A 43 1.76 -14.16 2.59
N PRO A 44 1.55 -13.90 3.90
CA PRO A 44 2.64 -13.83 4.86
C PRO A 44 3.19 -15.21 5.21
N LEU A 45 4.50 -15.24 5.46
CA LEU A 45 5.20 -16.39 6.06
C LEU A 45 5.16 -16.29 7.60
N SER A 46 5.64 -17.34 8.27
CA SER A 46 5.57 -17.49 9.74
C SER A 46 6.08 -16.25 10.51
N ASP A 47 7.16 -15.64 10.04
CA ASP A 47 7.89 -14.61 10.79
C ASP A 47 7.58 -13.18 10.31
N ASN A 48 6.66 -13.01 9.35
CA ASN A 48 6.45 -11.72 8.71
C ASN A 48 4.98 -11.28 8.59
N ALA A 49 4.04 -11.95 9.26
CA ALA A 49 2.63 -11.55 9.28
C ALA A 49 2.39 -10.09 9.67
N TYR A 50 3.22 -9.54 10.58
CA TYR A 50 3.15 -8.13 10.96
C TYR A 50 3.37 -7.15 9.78
N LYS A 51 4.08 -7.58 8.73
CA LYS A 51 4.35 -6.75 7.54
C LYS A 51 3.08 -6.44 6.76
N VAL A 52 2.02 -7.23 6.88
CA VAL A 52 0.75 -6.99 6.20
C VAL A 52 0.16 -5.66 6.67
N GLN A 53 -0.08 -5.52 7.98
CA GLN A 53 -0.62 -4.28 8.56
C GLN A 53 0.37 -3.11 8.43
N LEU A 54 1.68 -3.37 8.53
CA LEU A 54 2.69 -2.33 8.32
C LEU A 54 2.63 -1.76 6.89
N THR A 55 2.46 -2.62 5.89
CA THR A 55 2.40 -2.22 4.48
C THR A 55 1.18 -1.35 4.21
N GLU A 56 0.00 -1.75 4.70
CA GLU A 56 -1.23 -0.94 4.60
C GLU A 56 -1.00 0.48 5.15
N ASN A 57 -0.43 0.58 6.36
CA ASN A 57 -0.18 1.85 7.03
C ASN A 57 0.86 2.72 6.32
N ILE A 58 1.94 2.13 5.78
CA ILE A 58 2.97 2.87 5.05
C ILE A 58 2.40 3.45 3.75
N ILE A 59 1.55 2.71 3.03
CA ILE A 59 0.89 3.21 1.82
C ILE A 59 0.01 4.39 2.14
N TYR A 60 -0.82 4.28 3.19
CA TYR A 60 -1.63 5.39 3.68
C TYR A 60 -0.76 6.63 3.97
N ARG A 61 0.31 6.48 4.76
CA ARG A 61 1.19 7.59 5.12
C ARG A 61 1.87 8.20 3.90
N ALA A 62 2.42 7.38 3.02
CA ALA A 62 3.10 7.84 1.81
C ALA A 62 2.13 8.61 0.89
N ALA A 63 0.90 8.13 0.71
CA ALA A 63 -0.12 8.83 -0.07
C ALA A 63 -0.46 10.20 0.55
N MET A 64 -0.60 10.28 1.88
CA MET A 64 -0.89 11.53 2.57
C MET A 64 0.28 12.54 2.52
N THR A 65 1.53 12.07 2.50
CA THR A 65 2.70 12.96 2.41
C THR A 65 2.84 13.65 1.06
N VAL A 66 2.40 13.05 -0.04
CA VAL A 66 2.55 13.64 -1.39
C VAL A 66 1.60 14.82 -1.62
N ILE A 67 0.61 15.03 -0.75
CA ILE A 67 -0.35 16.14 -0.83
C ILE A 67 0.16 17.39 -0.06
N ALA A 68 1.11 17.20 0.87
CA ALA A 68 1.67 18.27 1.69
C ALA A 68 2.83 18.97 0.97
#